data_AF-A0A965S5L1-F1
#
_entry.id   AF-A0A965S5L1-F1
#
_cell.length_a   1.000
_cell.length_b   1.000
_cell.length_c   1.000
_cell.angle_alpha   90.00
_cell.angle_beta   90.00
_cell.angle_gamma   90.00
#
_symmetry.space_group_name_H-M   'P 1'
#
loop_
_entity.id
_entity.type
_entity.pdbx_description
1 polymer ?
#
loop_
_entity_poly.entity_id
_entity_poly.type
_entity_poly.pdbx_seq_one_letter_code
_entity_poly.pdbx_strand_id
1 'polypeptide(L)'
;MNVVRRYLARHLQTILVVCMLFVLAVILYLYGSKTFLPGLSAAEVQSINQSTQWSDIVKNPLWLPLKLVYLLLHTFQIQAEAFRYISGFLAMLSVAAFYSIAKRWYTPRVSALATILFGTSAITITLARVATPIILLYSWLWCIALVAWFRTTHKTRLAPVILLFFSSFMLYSPGFAWFVVVLGAWFSKDIPQLFKHMKKSWIIAGGVIGLLLATPLVLAFIQDPKLLRTWLLIPQTLDVRASILYIKDLPAAFFYRSDSIPSYNLGRLPLLDALSGTLLLIGLYAYRTKISLHRTVIYIISFLLSCILASINRNQIYLVFCLPFIYLLISEGIGYLLAQWNSVFPRNPIARFVGALFITIAVMVGSWYHIQRYFLAWINTPETKSIYSKRIN
;
A
#
# COMPACT_ATOMS: atom_id res chain seq x y z
N MET A 1 -42.38 -1.33 -7.76
CA MET A 1 -41.35 -1.00 -6.74
C MET A 1 -39.94 -1.19 -7.33
N ASN A 2 -39.29 -0.07 -7.71
CA ASN A 2 -38.13 -0.02 -8.62
C ASN A 2 -36.93 -0.87 -8.18
N VAL A 3 -36.33 -1.60 -9.14
CA VAL A 3 -35.13 -2.44 -8.96
C VAL A 3 -34.00 -1.65 -8.28
N VAL A 4 -33.84 -0.37 -8.64
CA VAL A 4 -32.87 0.57 -8.05
C VAL A 4 -33.11 0.76 -6.55
N ARG A 5 -34.37 0.93 -6.11
CA ARG A 5 -34.70 1.14 -4.68
C ARG A 5 -34.42 -0.10 -3.85
N ARG A 6 -34.67 -1.30 -4.39
CA ARG A 6 -34.34 -2.58 -3.74
C ARG A 6 -32.82 -2.82 -3.68
N TYR A 7 -32.09 -2.47 -4.74
CA TYR A 7 -30.63 -2.56 -4.76
C TYR A 7 -29.99 -1.59 -3.75
N LEU A 8 -30.44 -0.32 -3.74
CA LEU A 8 -30.01 0.68 -2.77
C LEU A 8 -30.31 0.22 -1.35
N ALA A 9 -31.54 -0.20 -1.03
CA ALA A 9 -31.87 -0.67 0.32
C ALA A 9 -30.99 -1.83 0.80
N ARG A 10 -30.57 -2.73 -0.10
CA ARG A 10 -29.69 -3.87 0.23
C ARG A 10 -28.22 -3.48 0.40
N HIS A 11 -27.75 -2.45 -0.30
CA HIS A 11 -26.33 -2.06 -0.33
C HIS A 11 -26.03 -0.71 0.33
N LEU A 12 -27.04 0.01 0.82
CA LEU A 12 -26.93 1.37 1.34
C LEU A 12 -25.83 1.51 2.39
N GLN A 13 -25.78 0.59 3.37
CA GLN A 13 -24.76 0.64 4.41
C GLN A 13 -23.33 0.51 3.85
N THR A 14 -23.13 -0.36 2.85
CA THR A 14 -21.83 -0.47 2.18
C THR A 14 -21.51 0.81 1.42
N ILE A 15 -22.47 1.35 0.67
CA ILE A 15 -22.29 2.56 -0.13
C ILE A 15 -21.92 3.73 0.77
N LEU A 16 -22.64 3.94 1.87
CA LEU A 16 -22.36 5.00 2.84
C LEU A 16 -20.96 4.88 3.44
N VAL A 17 -20.53 3.68 3.83
CA VAL A 17 -19.17 3.46 4.34
C VAL A 17 -18.12 3.79 3.28
N VAL A 18 -18.31 3.36 2.04
CA VAL A 18 -17.38 3.65 0.94
C VAL A 18 -17.34 5.16 0.64
N CYS A 19 -18.48 5.84 0.62
CA CYS A 19 -18.54 7.29 0.44
C CYS A 19 -17.83 8.04 1.58
N MET A 20 -18.06 7.63 2.83
CA MET A 20 -17.37 8.22 3.99
C MET A 20 -15.86 8.03 3.90
N LEU A 21 -15.40 6.81 3.60
CA LEU A 21 -13.96 6.52 3.42
C LEU A 21 -13.36 7.32 2.26
N PHE A 22 -14.10 7.49 1.17
CA PHE A 22 -13.67 8.28 0.02
C PHE A 22 -13.52 9.76 0.39
N VAL A 23 -14.53 10.36 1.03
CA VAL A 23 -14.47 11.76 1.48
C VAL A 23 -13.30 11.96 2.44
N LEU A 24 -13.14 11.07 3.41
CA LEU A 24 -12.02 11.09 4.35
C LEU A 24 -10.68 11.02 3.60
N ALA A 25 -10.53 10.12 2.63
CA ALA A 25 -9.30 9.98 1.86
C ALA A 25 -8.99 11.22 0.98
N VAL A 26 -10.01 11.87 0.40
CA VAL A 26 -9.86 13.14 -0.33
C VAL A 26 -9.34 14.23 0.60
N ILE A 27 -9.93 14.37 1.79
CA ILE A 27 -9.48 15.34 2.79
C ILE A 27 -8.04 15.03 3.24
N LEU A 28 -7.75 13.77 3.58
CA LEU A 28 -6.43 13.40 4.10
C LEU A 28 -5.33 13.53 3.05
N TYR A 29 -5.56 13.18 1.79
CA TYR A 29 -4.49 13.04 0.80
C TYR A 29 -4.41 14.17 -0.23
N LEU A 30 -5.51 14.88 -0.48
CA LEU A 30 -5.57 15.92 -1.51
C LEU A 30 -5.71 17.32 -0.92
N TYR A 31 -6.45 17.49 0.19
CA TYR A 31 -6.64 18.82 0.75
C TYR A 31 -5.31 19.44 1.24
N GLY A 32 -4.97 20.61 0.73
CA GLY A 32 -3.77 21.37 1.11
C GLY A 32 -2.43 20.73 0.72
N SER A 33 -2.40 19.72 -0.15
CA SER A 33 -1.14 19.04 -0.53
C SER A 33 -0.09 19.97 -1.17
N LYS A 34 -0.53 21.11 -1.75
CA LYS A 34 0.34 22.18 -2.23
C LYS A 34 0.77 23.17 -1.13
N THR A 35 -0.10 23.44 -0.16
CA THR A 35 0.07 24.54 0.79
C THR A 35 0.83 24.15 2.05
N PHE A 36 0.66 22.91 2.53
CA PHE A 36 1.29 22.46 3.78
C PHE A 36 2.81 22.27 3.65
N LEU A 37 3.31 21.99 2.45
CA LEU A 37 4.74 21.84 2.16
C LEU A 37 5.10 22.69 0.94
N PRO A 38 5.37 24.00 1.08
CA PRO A 38 5.50 24.89 -0.07
C PRO A 38 6.77 24.65 -0.92
N GLY A 39 7.77 23.92 -0.41
CA GLY A 39 8.95 23.53 -1.17
C GLY A 39 9.00 22.02 -1.46
N LEU A 40 9.95 21.64 -2.31
CA LEU A 40 10.18 20.26 -2.76
C LEU A 40 11.41 19.68 -2.09
N SER A 41 11.38 18.36 -1.86
CA SER A 41 12.57 17.61 -1.45
C SER A 41 13.48 17.28 -2.64
N ALA A 42 14.75 16.96 -2.37
CA ALA A 42 15.68 16.52 -3.41
C ALA A 42 15.17 15.28 -4.19
N ALA A 43 14.50 14.36 -3.50
CA ALA A 43 13.93 13.16 -4.11
C ALA A 43 12.72 13.48 -5.02
N GLU A 44 11.89 14.46 -4.65
CA GLU A 44 10.79 14.93 -5.49
C GLU A 44 11.31 15.59 -6.77
N VAL A 45 12.30 16.49 -6.63
CA VAL A 45 12.92 17.15 -7.79
C VAL A 45 13.53 16.13 -8.74
N GLN A 46 14.25 15.14 -8.21
CA GLN A 46 14.81 14.07 -9.02
C GLN A 46 13.73 13.25 -9.74
N SER A 47 12.63 12.90 -9.05
CA SER A 47 11.55 12.12 -9.64
C SER A 47 10.83 12.88 -10.77
N ILE A 48 10.63 14.19 -10.60
CA ILE A 48 9.98 15.04 -11.60
C ILE A 48 10.90 15.18 -12.83
N ASN A 49 12.17 15.54 -12.61
CA ASN A 49 13.14 15.74 -13.70
C ASN A 49 13.40 14.47 -14.52
N GLN A 50 13.31 13.29 -13.90
CA GLN A 50 13.43 11.99 -14.61
C GLN A 50 12.20 11.59 -15.43
N SER A 51 11.17 12.45 -15.49
CA SER A 51 9.88 12.19 -16.12
C SER A 51 9.46 13.31 -17.10
N THR A 52 10.35 14.26 -17.41
CA THR A 52 10.02 15.43 -18.25
C THR A 52 10.00 15.13 -19.74
N GLN A 53 10.82 14.19 -20.21
CA GLN A 53 10.92 13.82 -21.62
C GLN A 53 10.71 12.33 -21.83
N TRP A 54 10.22 11.95 -23.01
CA TRP A 54 10.07 10.54 -23.39
C TRP A 54 11.41 9.78 -23.39
N SER A 55 12.49 10.47 -23.77
CA SER A 55 13.85 9.94 -23.75
C SER A 55 14.29 9.49 -22.34
N ASP A 56 13.88 10.21 -21.29
CA ASP A 56 14.21 9.87 -19.89
C ASP A 56 13.52 8.57 -19.45
N ILE A 57 12.28 8.37 -19.90
CA ILE A 57 11.49 7.17 -19.60
C ILE A 57 12.04 5.96 -20.35
N VAL A 58 12.41 6.11 -21.63
CA VAL A 58 12.96 5.01 -22.42
C VAL A 58 14.33 4.57 -21.86
N LYS A 59 15.19 5.52 -21.46
CA LYS A 59 16.49 5.21 -20.86
C LYS A 59 16.39 4.53 -19.50
N ASN A 60 15.43 4.94 -18.67
CA ASN A 60 15.19 4.33 -17.38
C ASN A 60 13.68 4.18 -17.14
N PRO A 61 13.10 3.03 -17.50
CA PRO A 61 11.66 2.82 -17.39
C PRO A 61 11.21 2.47 -15.97
N LEU A 62 12.10 2.38 -14.98
CA LEU A 62 11.69 2.10 -13.60
C LEU A 62 10.70 3.16 -13.11
N TRP A 63 9.73 2.71 -12.31
CA TRP A 63 8.61 3.51 -11.82
C TRP A 63 7.70 4.06 -12.92
N LEU A 64 7.65 3.39 -14.08
CA LEU A 64 6.83 3.76 -15.24
C LEU A 64 5.41 4.23 -14.90
N PRO A 65 4.64 3.57 -14.00
CA PRO A 65 3.27 4.01 -13.69
C PRO A 65 3.18 5.45 -13.22
N LEU A 66 4.17 5.92 -12.45
CA LEU A 66 4.21 7.29 -11.98
C LEU A 66 4.79 8.23 -13.06
N LYS A 67 5.88 7.81 -13.72
CA LYS A 67 6.57 8.63 -14.73
C LYS A 67 5.67 9.01 -15.91
N LEU A 68 4.81 8.10 -16.37
CA LEU A 68 3.86 8.38 -17.46
C LEU A 68 2.88 9.49 -17.09
N VAL A 69 2.37 9.49 -15.86
CA VAL A 69 1.47 10.54 -15.38
C VAL A 69 2.22 11.85 -15.19
N TYR A 70 3.46 11.79 -14.71
CA TYR A 70 4.32 12.98 -14.54
C TYR A 70 4.65 13.63 -15.89
N LEU A 71 4.93 12.83 -16.92
CA LEU A 71 5.13 13.31 -18.28
C LEU A 71 3.88 14.04 -18.79
N LEU A 72 2.70 13.46 -18.61
CA LEU A 72 1.44 14.11 -18.99
C LEU A 72 1.26 15.44 -18.27
N LEU A 73 1.45 15.50 -16.95
CA LEU A 73 1.34 16.75 -16.18
C LEU A 73 2.37 17.81 -16.62
N HIS A 74 3.58 17.38 -16.95
CA HIS A 74 4.62 18.24 -17.48
C HIS A 74 4.22 18.83 -18.84
N THR A 75 3.60 18.06 -19.74
CA THR A 75 3.11 18.59 -21.03
C THR A 75 2.04 19.68 -20.86
N PHE A 76 1.26 19.64 -19.78
CA PHE A 76 0.29 20.66 -19.41
C PHE A 76 0.87 21.81 -18.57
N GLN A 77 2.20 21.87 -18.38
CA GLN A 77 2.89 22.92 -17.61
C GLN A 77 2.32 23.12 -16.20
N ILE A 78 1.92 22.02 -15.56
CA ILE A 78 1.37 22.05 -14.21
C ILE A 78 2.49 22.31 -13.19
N GLN A 79 2.20 23.15 -12.19
CA GLN A 79 3.10 23.44 -11.06
C GLN A 79 3.65 22.16 -10.40
N ALA A 80 4.93 22.16 -10.05
CA ALA A 80 5.64 21.00 -9.53
C ALA A 80 5.06 20.42 -8.23
N GLU A 81 4.50 21.26 -7.35
CA GLU A 81 3.87 20.81 -6.10
C GLU A 81 2.58 20.02 -6.36
N ALA A 82 1.93 20.22 -7.51
CA ALA A 82 0.73 19.49 -7.89
C ALA A 82 0.99 18.00 -8.16
N PHE A 83 2.24 17.61 -8.41
CA PHE A 83 2.62 16.22 -8.66
C PHE A 83 2.33 15.32 -7.45
N ARG A 84 2.22 15.90 -6.25
CA ARG A 84 1.80 15.22 -5.02
C ARG A 84 0.36 14.71 -5.08
N TYR A 85 -0.52 15.34 -5.87
CA TYR A 85 -1.89 14.83 -6.05
C TYR A 85 -1.92 13.43 -6.65
N ILE A 86 -0.93 13.09 -7.49
CA ILE A 86 -0.81 11.76 -8.06
C ILE A 86 -0.50 10.74 -6.98
N SER A 87 0.48 11.01 -6.11
CA SER A 87 0.75 10.16 -4.95
C SER A 87 -0.48 10.04 -4.05
N GLY A 88 -1.24 11.12 -3.87
CA GLY A 88 -2.48 11.13 -3.10
C GLY A 88 -3.53 10.21 -3.70
N PHE A 89 -3.72 10.25 -5.02
CA PHE A 89 -4.62 9.36 -5.74
C PHE A 89 -4.18 7.88 -5.65
N LEU A 90 -2.88 7.59 -5.76
CA LEU A 90 -2.35 6.24 -5.59
C LEU A 90 -2.51 5.73 -4.15
N ALA A 91 -2.45 6.61 -3.15
CA ALA A 91 -2.78 6.27 -1.77
C ALA A 91 -4.27 5.97 -1.59
N MET A 92 -5.17 6.75 -2.21
CA MET A 92 -6.61 6.43 -2.24
C MET A 92 -6.87 5.05 -2.85
N LEU A 93 -6.19 4.72 -3.96
CA LEU A 93 -6.28 3.40 -4.58
C LEU A 93 -5.79 2.30 -3.62
N SER A 94 -4.70 2.55 -2.89
CA SER A 94 -4.16 1.63 -1.87
C SER A 94 -5.15 1.38 -0.73
N VAL A 95 -5.77 2.43 -0.20
CA VAL A 95 -6.79 2.32 0.86
C VAL A 95 -8.04 1.61 0.36
N ALA A 96 -8.48 1.88 -0.88
CA ALA A 96 -9.60 1.17 -1.49
C ALA A 96 -9.29 -0.32 -1.72
N ALA A 97 -8.08 -0.65 -2.17
CA ALA A 97 -7.59 -2.01 -2.31
C ALA A 97 -7.55 -2.74 -0.96
N PHE A 98 -7.04 -2.07 0.08
CA PHE A 98 -7.05 -2.59 1.45
C PHE A 98 -8.47 -2.90 1.93
N TYR A 99 -9.41 -1.95 1.80
CA TYR A 99 -10.80 -2.16 2.21
C TYR A 99 -11.47 -3.33 1.46
N SER A 100 -11.21 -3.44 0.15
CA SER A 100 -11.72 -4.54 -0.69
C SER A 100 -11.24 -5.91 -0.19
N ILE A 101 -9.97 -6.00 0.23
CA ILE A 101 -9.39 -7.22 0.82
C ILE A 101 -9.98 -7.47 2.20
N ALA A 102 -9.96 -6.46 3.08
CA ALA A 102 -10.46 -6.57 4.45
C ALA A 102 -11.93 -7.02 4.49
N LYS A 103 -12.79 -6.44 3.64
CA LYS A 103 -14.21 -6.79 3.54
C LYS A 103 -14.47 -8.24 3.14
N ARG A 104 -13.54 -8.88 2.44
CA ARG A 104 -13.65 -10.31 2.07
C ARG A 104 -13.30 -11.23 3.24
N TRP A 105 -12.51 -10.76 4.19
CA TRP A 105 -11.95 -11.59 5.27
C TRP A 105 -12.59 -11.31 6.63
N TYR A 106 -13.16 -10.12 6.82
CA TYR A 106 -13.69 -9.64 8.09
C TYR A 106 -15.11 -9.07 7.93
N THR A 107 -15.76 -8.79 9.05
CA THR A 107 -17.07 -8.14 9.04
C THR A 107 -16.95 -6.70 8.49
N PRO A 108 -18.04 -6.10 7.96
CA PRO A 108 -18.00 -4.75 7.41
C PRO A 108 -17.51 -3.69 8.40
N ARG A 109 -17.85 -3.83 9.69
CA ARG A 109 -17.43 -2.92 10.76
C ARG A 109 -15.92 -2.99 11.00
N VAL A 110 -15.39 -4.21 11.19
CA VAL A 110 -13.95 -4.44 11.39
C VAL A 110 -13.17 -3.93 10.18
N SER A 111 -13.65 -4.21 8.97
CA SER A 111 -13.01 -3.78 7.72
C SER A 111 -12.94 -2.27 7.60
N ALA A 112 -14.03 -1.56 7.95
CA ALA A 112 -14.06 -0.11 7.95
C ALA A 112 -13.08 0.48 8.98
N LEU A 113 -13.13 0.01 10.24
CA LEU A 113 -12.25 0.50 11.30
C LEU A 113 -10.76 0.28 10.96
N ALA A 114 -10.41 -0.90 10.45
CA ALA A 114 -9.03 -1.18 10.04
C ALA A 114 -8.58 -0.33 8.85
N THR A 115 -9.49 -0.05 7.91
CA THR A 115 -9.20 0.82 6.77
C THR A 115 -8.99 2.26 7.21
N ILE A 116 -9.78 2.75 8.16
CA ILE A 116 -9.58 4.06 8.78
C ILE A 116 -8.19 4.10 9.42
N LEU A 117 -7.84 3.11 10.24
CA LEU A 117 -6.54 3.07 10.90
C LEU A 117 -5.37 3.03 9.90
N PHE A 118 -5.42 2.15 8.89
CA PHE A 118 -4.40 2.07 7.82
C PHE A 118 -4.29 3.38 7.02
N GLY A 119 -5.42 3.94 6.60
CA GLY A 119 -5.48 5.16 5.79
C GLY A 119 -5.00 6.39 6.57
N THR A 120 -5.31 6.46 7.86
CA THR A 120 -4.86 7.57 8.73
C THR A 120 -3.45 7.40 9.26
N SER A 121 -2.79 6.25 9.04
CA SER A 121 -1.44 6.04 9.55
C SER A 121 -0.47 7.08 8.99
N ALA A 122 0.43 7.58 9.85
CA ALA A 122 1.30 8.71 9.50
C ALA A 122 2.17 8.41 8.27
N ILE A 123 2.62 7.17 8.10
CA ILE A 123 3.41 6.75 6.94
C ILE A 123 2.57 6.73 5.65
N THR A 124 1.33 6.22 5.68
CA THR A 124 0.43 6.27 4.52
C THR A 124 0.12 7.71 4.12
N ILE A 125 -0.18 8.58 5.09
CA ILE A 125 -0.40 10.01 4.83
C ILE A 125 0.86 10.67 4.23
N THR A 126 2.04 10.34 4.75
CA THR A 126 3.29 10.92 4.25
C THR A 126 3.58 10.48 2.81
N LEU A 127 3.48 9.19 2.51
CA LEU A 127 3.67 8.68 1.15
C LEU A 127 2.63 9.24 0.17
N ALA A 128 1.40 9.49 0.62
CA ALA A 128 0.36 10.11 -0.17
C ALA A 128 0.65 11.58 -0.54
N ARG A 129 1.51 12.26 0.23
CA ARG A 129 1.72 13.71 0.14
C ARG A 129 3.10 14.12 -0.33
N VAL A 130 3.91 13.15 -0.78
CA VAL A 130 5.25 13.39 -1.32
C VAL A 130 5.29 12.87 -2.76
N ALA A 131 5.76 13.69 -3.69
CA ALA A 131 5.84 13.39 -5.12
C ALA A 131 7.04 12.48 -5.45
N THR A 132 7.09 11.32 -4.80
CA THR A 132 8.15 10.31 -4.97
C THR A 132 7.53 8.95 -5.32
N PRO A 133 8.25 8.10 -6.05
CA PRO A 133 7.73 6.82 -6.50
C PRO A 133 7.55 5.79 -5.38
N ILE A 134 7.96 6.10 -4.15
CA ILE A 134 7.87 5.19 -3.00
C ILE A 134 6.42 4.77 -2.69
N ILE A 135 5.41 5.56 -3.06
CA ILE A 135 4.00 5.13 -2.93
C ILE A 135 3.69 3.84 -3.73
N LEU A 136 4.45 3.58 -4.82
CA LEU A 136 4.32 2.37 -5.62
C LEU A 136 4.86 1.12 -4.90
N LEU A 137 5.47 1.23 -3.72
CA LEU A 137 5.75 0.05 -2.87
C LEU A 137 4.45 -0.64 -2.41
N TYR A 138 3.31 0.08 -2.40
CA TYR A 138 1.99 -0.53 -2.20
C TYR A 138 1.42 -1.21 -3.44
N SER A 139 2.09 -1.19 -4.60
CA SER A 139 1.61 -1.82 -5.85
C SER A 139 1.21 -3.28 -5.69
N TRP A 140 1.91 -4.02 -4.84
CA TRP A 140 1.61 -5.43 -4.62
C TRP A 140 0.28 -5.67 -3.87
N LEU A 141 -0.14 -4.73 -3.02
CA LEU A 141 -1.49 -4.72 -2.43
C LEU A 141 -2.56 -4.62 -3.52
N TRP A 142 -2.33 -3.80 -4.54
CA TRP A 142 -3.23 -3.65 -5.69
C TRP A 142 -3.32 -4.96 -6.47
N CYS A 143 -2.20 -5.66 -6.66
CA CYS A 143 -2.21 -6.97 -7.31
C CYS A 143 -2.98 -8.03 -6.53
N ILE A 144 -2.87 -8.10 -5.20
CA ILE A 144 -3.72 -9.02 -4.43
C ILE A 144 -5.18 -8.65 -4.54
N ALA A 145 -5.52 -7.37 -4.43
CA ALA A 145 -6.90 -6.92 -4.58
C ALA A 145 -7.45 -7.29 -5.98
N LEU A 146 -6.60 -7.19 -7.01
CA LEU A 146 -6.94 -7.58 -8.38
C LEU A 146 -7.10 -9.09 -8.53
N VAL A 147 -6.20 -9.91 -7.96
CA VAL A 147 -6.33 -11.38 -7.94
C VAL A 147 -7.59 -11.80 -7.18
N ALA A 148 -7.89 -11.15 -6.05
CA ALA A 148 -9.10 -11.40 -5.30
C ALA A 148 -10.34 -11.08 -6.14
N TRP A 149 -10.38 -9.92 -6.80
CA TRP A 149 -11.44 -9.57 -7.74
C TRP A 149 -11.58 -10.59 -8.88
N PHE A 150 -10.46 -10.99 -9.47
CA PHE A 150 -10.39 -11.97 -10.55
C PHE A 150 -10.97 -13.33 -10.17
N ARG A 151 -10.73 -13.80 -8.94
CA ARG A 151 -11.32 -15.07 -8.42
C ARG A 151 -12.85 -15.04 -8.35
N THR A 152 -13.45 -13.85 -8.24
CA THR A 152 -14.90 -13.68 -8.00
C THR A 152 -15.66 -13.14 -9.21
N THR A 153 -14.95 -12.75 -10.28
CA THR A 153 -15.59 -12.09 -11.42
C THR A 153 -16.17 -13.10 -12.40
N HIS A 154 -17.37 -12.81 -12.92
CA HIS A 154 -17.98 -13.58 -14.01
C HIS A 154 -17.52 -13.10 -15.40
N LYS A 155 -16.68 -12.06 -15.47
CA LYS A 155 -16.24 -11.45 -16.75
C LYS A 155 -15.12 -12.27 -17.39
N THR A 156 -15.46 -13.34 -18.10
CA THR A 156 -14.50 -14.31 -18.67
C THR A 156 -13.61 -13.79 -19.81
N ARG A 157 -13.90 -12.62 -20.38
CA ARG A 157 -13.15 -11.98 -21.48
C ARG A 157 -12.18 -10.91 -20.99
N LEU A 158 -12.69 -9.89 -20.29
CA LEU A 158 -11.90 -8.73 -19.88
C LEU A 158 -11.01 -9.01 -18.67
N ALA A 159 -11.44 -9.89 -17.76
CA ALA A 159 -10.70 -10.15 -16.53
C ALA A 159 -9.24 -10.60 -16.77
N PRO A 160 -8.93 -11.56 -17.68
CA PRO A 160 -7.55 -12.01 -17.86
C PRO A 160 -6.66 -10.92 -18.46
N VAL A 161 -7.19 -10.11 -19.38
CA VAL A 161 -6.46 -8.97 -19.96
C VAL A 161 -6.13 -7.95 -18.88
N ILE A 162 -7.10 -7.57 -18.05
CA ILE A 162 -6.88 -6.62 -16.96
C ILE A 162 -5.83 -7.16 -15.99
N LEU A 163 -5.94 -8.42 -15.56
CA LEU A 163 -5.00 -9.02 -14.61
C LEU A 163 -3.56 -9.02 -15.14
N LEU A 164 -3.36 -9.46 -16.39
CA LEU A 164 -2.04 -9.55 -17.00
C LEU A 164 -1.47 -8.18 -17.35
N PHE A 165 -2.28 -7.27 -17.90
CA PHE A 165 -1.91 -5.87 -18.13
C PHE A 165 -1.41 -5.21 -16.86
N PHE A 166 -2.21 -5.23 -15.79
CA PHE A 166 -1.85 -4.56 -14.54
C PHE A 166 -0.64 -5.22 -13.87
N SER A 167 -0.54 -6.55 -13.89
CA SER A 167 0.62 -7.24 -13.31
C SER A 167 1.91 -6.88 -14.05
N SER A 168 1.89 -6.87 -15.40
CA SER A 168 3.03 -6.42 -16.20
C SER A 168 3.35 -4.95 -15.98
N PHE A 169 2.34 -4.09 -15.87
CA PHE A 169 2.55 -2.66 -15.63
C PHE A 169 3.14 -2.39 -14.24
N MET A 170 2.80 -3.20 -13.23
CA MET A 170 3.38 -3.11 -11.89
C MET A 170 4.80 -3.67 -11.81
N LEU A 171 5.24 -4.53 -12.75
CA LEU A 171 6.63 -4.98 -12.82
C LEU A 171 7.62 -3.82 -12.92
N TYR A 172 7.22 -2.67 -13.44
CA TYR A 172 8.08 -1.48 -13.48
C TYR A 172 8.41 -0.89 -12.11
N SER A 173 7.70 -1.29 -11.04
CA SER A 173 7.98 -0.87 -9.66
C SER A 173 9.07 -1.77 -9.05
N PRO A 174 10.23 -1.23 -8.64
CA PRO A 174 11.25 -1.98 -7.93
C PRO A 174 10.73 -2.78 -6.74
N GLY A 175 11.26 -3.99 -6.58
CA GLY A 175 10.88 -4.94 -5.53
C GLY A 175 9.61 -5.75 -5.79
N PHE A 176 8.70 -5.28 -6.65
CA PHE A 176 7.46 -5.99 -6.98
C PHE A 176 7.73 -7.39 -7.57
N ALA A 177 8.82 -7.55 -8.31
CA ALA A 177 9.25 -8.82 -8.90
C ALA A 177 9.43 -9.95 -7.88
N TRP A 178 9.98 -9.65 -6.69
CA TRP A 178 10.15 -10.64 -5.63
C TRP A 178 8.82 -11.24 -5.21
N PHE A 179 7.78 -10.41 -5.09
CA PHE A 179 6.45 -10.89 -4.73
C PHE A 179 5.84 -11.76 -5.83
N VAL A 180 5.99 -11.37 -7.10
CA VAL A 180 5.50 -12.17 -8.24
C VAL A 180 6.18 -13.53 -8.30
N VAL A 181 7.51 -13.57 -8.15
CA VAL A 181 8.28 -14.83 -8.24
C VAL A 181 7.96 -15.74 -7.07
N VAL A 182 8.05 -15.25 -5.83
CA VAL A 182 7.89 -16.10 -4.64
C VAL A 182 6.44 -16.57 -4.49
N LEU A 183 5.45 -15.67 -4.65
CA LEU A 183 4.04 -16.07 -4.57
C LEU A 183 3.62 -16.88 -5.80
N GLY A 184 4.14 -16.55 -6.98
CA GLY A 184 3.87 -17.31 -8.21
C GLY A 184 4.38 -18.75 -8.11
N ALA A 185 5.58 -18.94 -7.56
CA ALA A 185 6.12 -20.27 -7.29
C ALA A 185 5.28 -21.03 -6.25
N TRP A 186 4.92 -20.37 -5.15
CA TRP A 186 4.13 -21.00 -4.08
C TRP A 186 2.72 -21.40 -4.54
N PHE A 187 2.03 -20.50 -5.25
CA PHE A 187 0.67 -20.72 -5.74
C PHE A 187 0.63 -21.28 -7.17
N SER A 188 1.74 -21.84 -7.66
CA SER A 188 1.88 -22.35 -9.03
C SER A 188 0.79 -23.36 -9.42
N LYS A 189 0.35 -24.20 -8.47
CA LYS A 189 -0.72 -25.20 -8.67
C LYS A 189 -2.12 -24.57 -8.75
N ASP A 190 -2.33 -23.42 -8.11
CA ASP A 190 -3.61 -22.71 -8.10
C ASP A 190 -3.78 -21.81 -9.32
N ILE A 191 -2.68 -21.32 -9.91
CA ILE A 191 -2.71 -20.41 -11.06
C ILE A 191 -3.53 -20.97 -12.23
N PRO A 192 -3.33 -22.23 -12.70
CA PRO A 192 -4.16 -22.79 -13.77
C PRO A 192 -5.65 -22.83 -13.43
N GLN A 193 -5.99 -23.06 -12.15
CA GLN A 193 -7.38 -23.08 -11.70
C GLN A 193 -8.04 -21.70 -11.78
N LEU A 194 -7.27 -20.61 -11.57
CA LEU A 194 -7.77 -19.24 -11.74
C LEU A 194 -8.27 -18.98 -13.17
N PHE A 195 -7.60 -19.56 -14.16
CA PHE A 195 -7.91 -19.35 -15.58
C PHE A 195 -8.80 -20.43 -16.19
N LYS A 196 -9.13 -21.50 -15.47
CA LYS A 196 -9.86 -22.68 -15.99
C LYS A 196 -11.18 -22.33 -16.71
N HIS A 197 -11.91 -21.34 -16.20
CA HIS A 197 -13.21 -20.92 -16.73
C HIS A 197 -13.12 -19.71 -17.69
N MET A 198 -11.91 -19.27 -18.02
CA MET A 198 -11.68 -18.08 -18.84
C MET A 198 -11.55 -18.44 -20.32
N LYS A 199 -11.93 -17.52 -21.21
CA LYS A 199 -11.80 -17.76 -22.65
C LYS A 199 -10.33 -17.77 -23.06
N LYS A 200 -9.84 -18.88 -23.61
CA LYS A 200 -8.43 -19.07 -24.03
C LYS A 200 -7.90 -17.92 -24.91
N SER A 201 -8.67 -17.46 -25.89
CA SER A 201 -8.26 -16.35 -26.77
C SER A 201 -7.96 -15.05 -26.01
N TRP A 202 -8.71 -14.75 -24.95
CA TRP A 202 -8.52 -13.56 -24.13
C TRP A 202 -7.37 -13.71 -23.12
N ILE A 203 -7.07 -14.94 -22.70
CA ILE A 203 -5.85 -15.24 -21.93
C ILE A 203 -4.63 -14.99 -22.82
N ILE A 204 -4.63 -15.50 -24.05
CA ILE A 204 -3.55 -15.30 -25.02
C ILE A 204 -3.39 -13.81 -25.32
N ALA A 205 -4.49 -13.10 -25.61
CA ALA A 205 -4.44 -11.65 -25.86
C ALA A 205 -3.87 -10.89 -24.65
N GLY A 206 -4.30 -11.22 -23.43
CA GLY A 206 -3.75 -10.63 -22.21
C GLY A 206 -2.26 -10.96 -22.02
N GLY A 207 -1.84 -12.17 -22.37
CA GLY A 207 -0.44 -12.59 -22.32
C GLY A 207 0.43 -11.85 -23.33
N VAL A 208 -0.03 -11.70 -24.57
CA VAL A 208 0.64 -10.92 -25.62
C VAL A 208 0.77 -9.46 -25.20
N ILE A 209 -0.32 -8.84 -24.71
CA ILE A 209 -0.28 -7.46 -24.20
C ILE A 209 0.69 -7.35 -23.02
N GLY A 210 0.64 -8.29 -22.08
CA GLY A 210 1.53 -8.31 -20.91
C GLY A 210 3.00 -8.47 -21.28
N LEU A 211 3.31 -9.28 -22.29
CA LEU A 211 4.66 -9.45 -22.83
C LEU A 211 5.14 -8.19 -23.55
N LEU A 212 4.33 -7.62 -24.45
CA LEU A 212 4.65 -6.36 -25.13
C LEU A 212 4.91 -5.23 -24.14
N LEU A 213 4.14 -5.17 -23.05
CA LEU A 213 4.35 -4.20 -21.98
C LEU A 213 5.59 -4.49 -21.15
N ALA A 214 6.06 -5.73 -21.03
CA ALA A 214 7.30 -6.05 -20.32
C ALA A 214 8.55 -5.82 -21.20
N THR A 215 8.41 -5.81 -22.53
CA THR A 215 9.52 -5.68 -23.47
C THR A 215 10.42 -4.46 -23.22
N PRO A 216 9.91 -3.22 -23.03
CA PRO A 216 10.76 -2.05 -22.78
C PRO A 216 11.61 -2.20 -21.51
N LEU A 217 11.07 -2.83 -20.47
CA LEU A 217 11.80 -3.12 -19.24
C LEU A 217 12.96 -4.08 -19.48
N VAL A 218 12.71 -5.16 -20.23
CA VAL A 218 13.75 -6.15 -20.58
C VAL A 218 14.83 -5.52 -21.45
N LEU A 219 14.45 -4.71 -22.45
CA LEU A 219 15.40 -3.99 -23.29
C LEU A 219 16.27 -3.03 -22.47
N ALA A 220 15.69 -2.32 -21.50
CA ALA A 220 16.44 -1.45 -20.61
C ALA A 220 17.46 -2.22 -19.75
N PHE A 221 17.15 -3.45 -19.31
CA PHE A 221 18.11 -4.29 -18.58
C PHE A 221 19.28 -4.76 -19.45
N ILE A 222 19.03 -5.02 -20.74
CA ILE A 222 20.08 -5.40 -21.69
C ILE A 222 21.01 -4.20 -21.94
N GLN A 223 20.46 -2.99 -22.03
CA GLN A 223 21.22 -1.77 -22.27
C GLN A 223 22.01 -1.28 -21.05
N ASP A 224 21.40 -1.33 -19.86
CA ASP A 224 22.06 -1.01 -18.60
C ASP A 224 21.80 -2.09 -17.53
N PRO A 225 22.72 -3.07 -17.39
CA PRO A 225 22.60 -4.12 -16.38
C PRO A 225 22.51 -3.61 -14.93
N LYS A 226 22.93 -2.37 -14.64
CA LYS A 226 22.80 -1.79 -13.28
C LYS A 226 21.34 -1.50 -12.94
N LEU A 227 20.48 -1.29 -13.93
CA LEU A 227 19.03 -1.14 -13.72
C LEU A 227 18.40 -2.40 -13.16
N LEU A 228 18.89 -3.59 -13.55
CA LEU A 228 18.39 -4.86 -13.01
C LEU A 228 18.59 -4.96 -11.49
N ARG A 229 19.75 -4.52 -10.98
CA ARG A 229 20.01 -4.47 -9.53
C ARG A 229 19.08 -3.49 -8.83
N THR A 230 18.90 -2.31 -9.41
CA THR A 230 17.99 -1.27 -8.88
C THR A 230 16.54 -1.78 -8.86
N TRP A 231 16.11 -2.47 -9.91
CA TRP A 231 14.80 -3.09 -10.03
C TRP A 231 14.55 -4.17 -8.98
N LEU A 232 15.55 -5.01 -8.69
CA LEU A 232 15.50 -6.00 -7.62
C LEU A 232 15.70 -5.40 -6.22
N LEU A 233 15.94 -4.09 -6.11
CA LEU A 233 16.32 -3.42 -4.86
C LEU A 233 17.55 -4.08 -4.20
N ILE A 234 18.54 -4.43 -5.01
CA ILE A 234 19.84 -4.93 -4.53
C ILE A 234 20.84 -3.76 -4.56
N PRO A 235 21.50 -3.43 -3.45
CA PRO A 235 22.48 -2.36 -3.39
C PRO A 235 23.70 -2.65 -4.25
N GLN A 236 24.39 -1.60 -4.70
CA GLN A 236 25.58 -1.74 -5.53
C GLN A 236 26.73 -2.42 -4.79
N THR A 237 26.85 -2.15 -3.49
CA THR A 237 27.82 -2.77 -2.57
C THR A 237 27.07 -3.54 -1.50
N LEU A 238 27.13 -4.87 -1.55
CA LEU A 238 26.51 -5.74 -0.56
C LEU A 238 27.47 -6.01 0.60
N ASP A 239 27.21 -5.40 1.76
CA ASP A 239 27.87 -5.76 3.01
C ASP A 239 26.98 -6.73 3.79
N VAL A 240 27.25 -8.03 3.64
CA VAL A 240 26.46 -9.10 4.27
C VAL A 240 26.48 -8.99 5.78
N ARG A 241 27.64 -8.70 6.38
CA ARG A 241 27.79 -8.61 7.83
C ARG A 241 26.97 -7.45 8.39
N ALA A 242 27.08 -6.27 7.79
CA ALA A 242 26.27 -5.12 8.19
C ALA A 242 24.77 -5.36 7.98
N SER A 243 24.39 -6.04 6.89
CA SER A 243 22.98 -6.37 6.61
C SER A 243 22.39 -7.29 7.68
N ILE A 244 23.11 -8.36 8.06
CA ILE A 244 22.68 -9.29 9.12
C ILE A 244 22.56 -8.56 10.46
N LEU A 245 23.55 -7.71 10.80
CA LEU A 245 23.51 -6.93 12.03
C LEU A 245 22.34 -5.94 12.06
N TYR A 246 21.90 -5.43 10.91
CA TYR A 246 20.76 -4.51 10.80
C TYR A 246 19.40 -5.21 11.03
N ILE A 247 19.30 -6.53 10.87
CA ILE A 247 18.04 -7.28 11.10
C ILE A 247 17.54 -7.08 12.53
N LYS A 248 18.45 -6.96 13.50
CA LYS A 248 18.11 -6.79 14.93
C LYS A 248 17.32 -5.50 15.20
N ASP A 249 17.47 -4.49 14.35
CA ASP A 249 16.84 -3.18 14.53
C ASP A 249 15.41 -3.15 13.93
N LEU A 250 15.07 -4.11 13.06
CA LEU A 250 13.78 -4.15 12.37
C LEU A 250 12.57 -4.38 13.30
N PRO A 251 12.61 -5.28 14.31
CA PRO A 251 11.52 -5.40 15.27
C PRO A 251 11.31 -4.10 16.08
N ALA A 252 12.39 -3.43 16.45
CA ALA A 252 12.33 -2.16 17.17
C ALA A 252 11.67 -1.06 16.31
N ALA A 253 11.87 -1.07 14.99
CA ALA A 253 11.24 -0.13 14.06
C ALA A 253 9.71 -0.17 14.10
N PHE A 254 9.10 -1.32 14.40
CA PHE A 254 7.65 -1.44 14.53
C PHE A 254 7.09 -0.89 15.83
N PHE A 255 7.77 -1.11 16.97
CA PHE A 255 7.17 -0.88 18.29
C PHE A 255 7.84 0.21 19.13
N TYR A 256 9.13 0.47 18.92
CA TYR A 256 9.92 1.30 19.82
C TYR A 256 10.64 2.46 19.12
N ARG A 257 11.50 2.17 18.14
CA ARG A 257 12.38 3.15 17.53
C ARG A 257 12.68 2.80 16.08
N SER A 258 12.37 3.71 15.17
CA SER A 258 12.75 3.63 13.76
C SER A 258 13.94 4.54 13.43
N ASP A 259 14.55 4.33 12.27
CA ASP A 259 15.59 5.19 11.73
C ASP A 259 15.04 6.57 11.42
N SER A 260 15.86 7.60 11.57
CA SER A 260 15.42 8.96 11.24
C SER A 260 15.58 9.22 9.76
N ILE A 261 14.45 9.34 9.06
CA ILE A 261 14.35 9.63 7.64
C ILE A 261 13.41 10.84 7.49
N PRO A 262 13.89 12.08 7.71
CA PRO A 262 13.00 13.23 7.86
C PRO A 262 12.15 13.54 6.62
N SER A 263 12.50 12.98 5.45
CA SER A 263 11.66 13.02 4.25
C SER A 263 10.38 12.17 4.33
N TYR A 264 10.30 11.22 5.26
CA TYR A 264 9.18 10.26 5.35
C TYR A 264 8.67 10.00 6.77
N ASN A 265 9.43 10.33 7.83
CA ASN A 265 9.00 10.12 9.20
C ASN A 265 9.41 11.25 10.16
N LEU A 266 8.68 11.31 11.27
CA LEU A 266 8.95 12.24 12.37
C LEU A 266 9.96 11.63 13.33
N GLY A 267 11.16 12.22 13.37
CA GLY A 267 12.23 11.84 14.29
C GLY A 267 12.58 10.36 14.17
N ARG A 268 12.48 9.62 15.26
CA ARG A 268 12.72 8.16 15.32
C ARG A 268 11.48 7.39 15.78
N LEU A 269 10.30 7.98 15.60
CA LEU A 269 9.06 7.38 16.07
C LEU A 269 8.78 6.05 15.33
N PRO A 270 8.28 5.02 16.03
CA PRO A 270 8.01 3.73 15.42
C PRO A 270 6.95 3.81 14.31
N LEU A 271 6.92 2.77 13.47
CA LEU A 271 5.94 2.63 12.39
C LEU A 271 4.52 2.43 12.91
N LEU A 272 4.38 1.71 14.04
CA LEU A 272 3.11 1.50 14.72
C LEU A 272 3.06 2.34 16.00
N ASP A 273 1.91 2.94 16.26
CA ASP A 273 1.62 3.54 17.56
C ASP A 273 1.25 2.46 18.59
N ALA A 274 1.08 2.84 19.85
CA ALA A 274 0.75 1.91 20.94
C ALA A 274 -0.53 1.11 20.66
N LEU A 275 -1.61 1.75 20.16
CA LEU A 275 -2.85 1.05 19.85
C LEU A 275 -2.66 0.06 18.70
N SER A 276 -2.08 0.49 17.59
CA SER A 276 -1.83 -0.38 16.43
C SER A 276 -0.91 -1.55 16.79
N GLY A 277 0.12 -1.30 17.62
CA GLY A 277 1.03 -2.31 18.14
C GLY A 277 0.32 -3.32 19.03
N THR A 278 -0.50 -2.87 19.99
CA THR A 278 -1.30 -3.76 20.86
C THR A 278 -2.28 -4.59 20.05
N LEU A 279 -3.01 -3.98 19.11
CA LEU A 279 -3.95 -4.70 18.25
C LEU A 279 -3.24 -5.69 17.32
N LEU A 280 -2.02 -5.41 16.88
CA LEU A 280 -1.20 -6.35 16.14
C LEU A 280 -0.85 -7.58 17.00
N LEU A 281 -0.41 -7.37 18.25
CA LEU A 281 -0.08 -8.49 19.16
C LEU A 281 -1.31 -9.36 19.46
N ILE A 282 -2.47 -8.73 19.71
CA ILE A 282 -3.75 -9.44 19.89
C ILE A 282 -4.14 -10.16 18.60
N GLY A 283 -3.95 -9.52 17.44
CA GLY A 283 -4.21 -10.09 16.14
C GLY A 283 -3.37 -11.33 15.88
N LEU A 284 -2.06 -11.29 16.15
CA LEU A 284 -1.16 -12.43 16.05
C LEU A 284 -1.59 -13.59 16.97
N TYR A 285 -1.94 -13.28 18.22
CA TYR A 285 -2.48 -14.27 19.16
C TYR A 285 -3.76 -14.93 18.63
N ALA A 286 -4.72 -14.13 18.16
CA ALA A 286 -5.98 -14.62 17.61
C ALA A 286 -5.78 -15.43 16.31
N TYR A 287 -4.80 -15.04 15.50
CA TYR A 287 -4.53 -15.67 14.21
C TYR A 287 -3.94 -17.08 14.32
N ARG A 288 -3.54 -17.54 15.51
CA ARG A 288 -3.04 -18.90 15.74
C ARG A 288 -3.98 -19.99 15.26
N THR A 289 -5.30 -19.78 15.38
CA THR A 289 -6.32 -20.74 14.94
C THR A 289 -6.54 -20.73 13.42
N LYS A 290 -5.91 -19.79 12.71
CA LYS A 290 -6.08 -19.51 11.28
C LYS A 290 -4.79 -19.72 10.47
N ILE A 291 -3.73 -20.26 11.09
CA ILE A 291 -2.42 -20.44 10.45
C ILE A 291 -2.51 -21.30 9.18
N SER A 292 -3.39 -22.30 9.15
CA SER A 292 -3.57 -23.20 7.99
C SER A 292 -4.18 -22.54 6.75
N LEU A 293 -4.64 -21.28 6.83
CA LEU A 293 -5.22 -20.59 5.68
C LEU A 293 -4.15 -20.18 4.67
N HIS A 294 -4.46 -20.32 3.38
CA HIS A 294 -3.59 -19.91 2.27
C HIS A 294 -3.12 -18.44 2.35
N ARG A 295 -3.92 -17.55 2.95
CA ARG A 295 -3.54 -16.14 3.13
C ARG A 295 -2.43 -15.92 4.17
N THR A 296 -2.16 -16.89 5.05
CA THR A 296 -1.04 -16.83 6.01
C THR A 296 0.29 -16.73 5.29
N VAL A 297 0.43 -17.45 4.17
CA VAL A 297 1.63 -17.43 3.32
C VAL A 297 1.87 -16.03 2.78
N ILE A 298 0.81 -15.32 2.39
CA ILE A 298 0.87 -13.93 1.93
C ILE A 298 1.41 -13.01 3.04
N TYR A 299 0.98 -13.20 4.29
CA TYR A 299 1.51 -12.41 5.42
C TYR A 299 2.99 -12.68 5.69
N ILE A 300 3.38 -13.96 5.73
CA ILE A 300 4.74 -14.38 6.05
C ILE A 300 5.71 -13.93 4.96
N ILE A 301 5.44 -14.25 3.69
CA ILE A 301 6.31 -13.88 2.56
C ILE A 301 6.50 -12.37 2.53
N SER A 302 5.44 -11.60 2.74
CA SER A 302 5.54 -10.16 2.64
C SER A 302 6.28 -9.55 3.80
N PHE A 303 6.11 -10.07 5.01
CA PHE A 303 6.93 -9.69 6.14
C PHE A 303 8.41 -10.03 5.90
N LEU A 304 8.72 -11.27 5.52
CA LEU A 304 10.09 -11.74 5.29
C LEU A 304 10.79 -10.97 4.17
N LEU A 305 10.14 -10.81 3.01
CA LEU A 305 10.69 -10.04 1.90
C LEU A 305 10.93 -8.58 2.28
N SER A 306 10.01 -7.96 3.01
CA SER A 306 10.20 -6.58 3.48
C SER A 306 11.38 -6.46 4.43
N CYS A 307 11.55 -7.41 5.35
CA CYS A 307 12.69 -7.44 6.27
C CYS A 307 14.02 -7.68 5.53
N ILE A 308 14.05 -8.60 4.56
CA ILE A 308 15.23 -8.88 3.74
C ILE A 308 15.61 -7.63 2.93
N LEU A 309 14.64 -6.99 2.26
CA LEU A 309 14.89 -5.78 1.48
C LEU A 309 15.34 -4.61 2.36
N ALA A 310 14.72 -4.43 3.54
CA ALA A 310 15.14 -3.41 4.50
C ALA A 310 16.56 -3.65 5.03
N SER A 311 16.90 -4.91 5.32
CA SER A 311 18.21 -5.33 5.81
C SER A 311 19.32 -5.15 4.77
N ILE A 312 19.13 -5.70 3.57
CA ILE A 312 20.12 -5.64 2.49
C ILE A 312 20.40 -4.19 2.07
N ASN A 313 19.38 -3.33 2.03
CA ASN A 313 19.55 -1.93 1.68
C ASN A 313 19.90 -1.03 2.89
N ARG A 314 19.90 -1.58 4.12
CA ARG A 314 20.06 -0.84 5.38
C ARG A 314 19.15 0.39 5.45
N ASN A 315 17.89 0.20 5.06
CA ASN A 315 16.89 1.27 5.02
C ASN A 315 15.51 0.73 5.39
N GLN A 316 14.98 1.19 6.52
CA GLN A 316 13.67 0.78 7.04
C GLN A 316 12.48 1.21 6.17
N ILE A 317 12.64 2.09 5.18
CA ILE A 317 11.53 2.47 4.29
C ILE A 317 10.94 1.25 3.55
N TYR A 318 11.75 0.21 3.30
CA TYR A 318 11.27 -1.01 2.63
C TYR A 318 10.34 -1.86 3.52
N LEU A 319 10.22 -1.58 4.82
CA LEU A 319 9.19 -2.18 5.66
C LEU A 319 7.76 -1.79 5.22
N VAL A 320 7.62 -0.72 4.44
CA VAL A 320 6.34 -0.28 3.85
C VAL A 320 5.65 -1.40 3.06
N PHE A 321 6.40 -2.29 2.40
CA PHE A 321 5.85 -3.42 1.65
C PHE A 321 4.93 -4.32 2.49
N CYS A 322 5.27 -4.57 3.76
CA CYS A 322 4.47 -5.42 4.65
C CYS A 322 3.39 -4.68 5.43
N LEU A 323 3.43 -3.34 5.48
CA LEU A 323 2.50 -2.55 6.32
C LEU A 323 1.02 -2.86 6.06
N PRO A 324 0.51 -2.93 4.82
CA PRO A 324 -0.90 -3.25 4.62
C PRO A 324 -1.29 -4.62 5.21
N PHE A 325 -0.36 -5.56 5.31
CA PHE A 325 -0.62 -6.92 5.82
C PHE A 325 -0.57 -6.95 7.34
N ILE A 326 0.30 -6.13 7.92
CA ILE A 326 0.27 -5.83 9.35
C ILE A 326 -1.08 -5.22 9.73
N TYR A 327 -1.61 -4.27 8.95
CA TYR A 327 -2.94 -3.70 9.21
C TYR A 327 -4.10 -4.71 8.98
N LEU A 328 -3.92 -5.72 8.13
CA LEU A 328 -4.87 -6.84 8.03
C LEU A 328 -4.80 -7.75 9.27
N LEU A 329 -3.62 -7.97 9.86
CA LEU A 329 -3.48 -8.65 11.16
C LEU A 329 -4.05 -7.81 12.32
N ILE A 330 -3.90 -6.49 12.28
CA ILE A 330 -4.58 -5.58 13.22
C ILE A 330 -6.10 -5.72 13.09
N SER A 331 -6.62 -5.92 11.87
CA SER A 331 -8.04 -6.20 11.64
C SER A 331 -8.50 -7.47 12.35
N GLU A 332 -7.65 -8.51 12.39
CA GLU A 332 -7.90 -9.71 13.19
C GLU A 332 -7.96 -9.38 14.68
N GLY A 333 -7.07 -8.53 15.20
CA GLY A 333 -7.10 -8.08 16.59
C GLY A 333 -8.39 -7.36 16.96
N ILE A 334 -8.82 -6.41 16.12
CA ILE A 334 -10.10 -5.70 16.26
C ILE A 334 -11.27 -6.71 16.25
N GLY A 335 -11.28 -7.62 15.29
CA GLY A 335 -12.32 -8.63 15.16
C GLY A 335 -12.39 -9.58 16.36
N TYR A 336 -11.23 -9.98 16.88
CA TYR A 336 -11.11 -10.84 18.05
C TYR A 336 -11.65 -10.18 19.31
N LEU A 337 -11.26 -8.93 19.59
CA LEU A 337 -11.76 -8.18 20.75
C LEU A 337 -13.28 -8.03 20.72
N LEU A 338 -13.84 -7.68 19.55
CA LEU A 338 -15.29 -7.61 19.39
C LEU A 338 -15.95 -8.97 19.57
N ALA A 339 -15.35 -10.06 19.08
CA ALA A 339 -15.90 -11.40 19.24
C ALA A 339 -15.91 -11.83 20.72
N GLN A 340 -14.81 -11.60 21.45
CA GLN A 340 -14.72 -11.90 22.89
C GLN A 340 -15.71 -11.07 23.71
N TRP A 341 -15.86 -9.78 23.39
CA TRP A 341 -16.87 -8.95 24.07
C TRP A 341 -18.30 -9.47 23.82
N ASN A 342 -18.60 -9.84 22.58
CA ASN A 342 -19.91 -10.36 22.21
C ASN A 342 -20.18 -11.77 22.77
N SER A 343 -19.15 -12.57 23.07
CA SER A 343 -19.34 -13.89 23.70
C SER A 343 -19.68 -13.79 25.18
N VAL A 344 -19.19 -12.76 25.88
CA VAL A 344 -19.57 -12.46 27.27
C VAL A 344 -21.01 -11.94 27.34
N PHE A 345 -21.42 -11.09 26.39
CA PHE A 345 -22.78 -10.50 26.35
C PHE A 345 -23.55 -10.86 25.07
N PRO A 346 -23.92 -12.13 24.85
CA PRO A 346 -24.47 -12.58 23.57
C PRO A 346 -25.86 -12.01 23.27
N ARG A 347 -26.70 -11.86 24.30
CA ARG A 347 -28.12 -11.46 24.17
C ARG A 347 -28.40 -9.99 24.49
N ASN A 348 -27.46 -9.27 25.13
CA ASN A 348 -27.69 -7.89 25.55
C ASN A 348 -27.28 -6.91 24.42
N PRO A 349 -28.23 -6.29 23.70
CA PRO A 349 -27.92 -5.41 22.58
C PRO A 349 -27.16 -4.14 23.01
N ILE A 350 -27.42 -3.61 24.21
CA ILE A 350 -26.76 -2.42 24.74
C ILE A 350 -25.29 -2.73 25.00
N ALA A 351 -24.99 -3.85 25.69
CA ALA A 351 -23.62 -4.25 25.96
C ALA A 351 -22.83 -4.46 24.65
N ARG A 352 -23.42 -5.11 23.64
CA ARG A 352 -22.79 -5.30 22.32
C ARG A 352 -22.51 -3.98 21.61
N PHE A 353 -23.41 -3.01 21.71
CA PHE A 353 -23.21 -1.66 21.19
C PHE A 353 -22.05 -0.95 21.92
N VAL A 354 -22.02 -1.02 23.25
CA VAL A 354 -20.97 -0.41 24.07
C VAL A 354 -19.57 -0.96 23.72
N GLY A 355 -19.42 -2.27 23.55
CA GLY A 355 -18.15 -2.85 23.11
C GLY A 355 -17.70 -2.38 21.73
N ALA A 356 -18.64 -2.28 20.78
CA ALA A 356 -18.36 -1.72 19.46
C ALA A 356 -17.99 -0.23 19.53
N LEU A 357 -18.63 0.53 20.42
CA LEU A 357 -18.35 1.94 20.64
C LEU A 357 -16.94 2.15 21.20
N PHE A 358 -16.52 1.38 22.21
CA PHE A 358 -15.18 1.48 22.79
C PHE A 358 -14.08 1.22 21.77
N ILE A 359 -14.20 0.15 20.98
CA ILE A 359 -13.24 -0.16 19.91
C ILE A 359 -13.23 0.94 18.84
N THR A 360 -14.40 1.49 18.51
CA THR A 360 -14.49 2.61 17.57
C THR A 360 -13.77 3.84 18.11
N ILE A 361 -14.01 4.24 19.36
CA ILE A 361 -13.35 5.37 20.02
C ILE A 361 -11.83 5.15 20.04
N ALA A 362 -11.36 3.96 20.42
CA ALA A 362 -9.94 3.65 20.43
C ALA A 362 -9.32 3.86 19.04
N VAL A 363 -9.93 3.30 17.98
CA VAL A 363 -9.47 3.50 16.59
C VAL A 363 -9.46 4.98 16.21
N MET A 364 -10.50 5.74 16.57
CA MET A 364 -10.55 7.18 16.27
C MET A 364 -9.46 7.97 17.01
N VAL A 365 -9.13 7.63 18.25
CA VAL A 365 -8.03 8.23 19.00
C VAL A 365 -6.67 7.89 18.38
N GLY A 366 -6.46 6.64 17.97
CA GLY A 366 -5.24 6.23 17.26
C GLY A 366 -5.10 6.96 15.91
N SER A 367 -6.17 7.05 15.14
CA SER A 367 -6.23 7.82 13.90
C SER A 367 -5.95 9.30 14.11
N TRP A 368 -6.54 9.90 15.15
CA TRP A 368 -6.28 11.29 15.53
C TRP A 368 -4.80 11.50 15.84
N TYR A 369 -4.18 10.62 16.62
CA TYR A 369 -2.75 10.68 16.91
C TYR A 369 -1.88 10.69 15.64
N HIS A 370 -2.17 9.83 14.65
CA HIS A 370 -1.39 9.81 13.41
C HIS A 370 -1.62 11.04 12.52
N ILE A 371 -2.85 11.55 12.48
CA ILE A 371 -3.16 12.81 11.80
C ILE A 371 -2.35 13.95 12.44
N GLN A 372 -2.35 14.04 13.77
CA GLN A 372 -1.57 15.03 14.52
C GLN A 372 -0.05 14.88 14.28
N ARG A 373 0.45 13.64 14.32
CA ARG A 373 1.85 13.31 14.01
C ARG A 373 2.28 13.83 12.64
N TYR A 374 1.42 13.76 11.63
CA TYR A 374 1.72 14.28 10.31
C TYR A 374 1.51 15.80 10.19
N PHE A 375 0.27 16.27 10.42
CA PHE A 375 -0.17 17.63 10.09
C PHE A 375 0.36 18.69 11.05
N LEU A 376 0.51 18.38 12.33
CA LEU A 376 1.02 19.34 13.30
C LEU A 376 2.51 19.16 13.58
N ALA A 377 2.98 17.92 13.72
CA ALA A 377 4.36 17.68 14.12
C ALA A 377 5.31 17.56 12.92
N TRP A 378 5.16 16.55 12.07
CA TRP A 378 6.13 16.24 11.00
C TRP A 378 6.33 17.38 9.99
N ILE A 379 5.26 18.04 9.53
CA ILE A 379 5.40 19.16 8.57
C ILE A 379 6.13 20.35 9.19
N ASN A 380 6.02 20.53 10.51
CA ASN A 380 6.51 21.72 11.19
C ASN A 380 7.91 21.58 11.78
N THR A 381 8.49 20.38 11.82
CA THR A 381 9.84 20.15 12.34
C THR A 381 10.92 20.82 11.48
N PRO A 382 11.98 21.39 12.09
CA PRO A 382 13.08 22.04 11.37
C PRO A 382 13.73 21.14 10.30
N GLU A 383 13.91 19.86 10.61
CA GLU A 383 14.54 18.87 9.72
C GLU A 383 13.69 18.61 8.46
N THR A 384 12.37 18.62 8.60
CA THR A 384 11.47 18.48 7.45
C THR A 384 11.53 19.74 6.60
N LYS A 385 11.41 20.91 7.22
CA LYS A 385 11.45 22.20 6.51
C LYS A 385 12.77 22.41 5.76
N SER A 386 13.89 21.96 6.30
CA SER A 386 15.18 22.06 5.61
C SER A 386 15.24 21.16 4.36
N ILE A 387 14.63 19.97 4.41
CA ILE A 387 14.55 19.06 3.26
C ILE A 387 13.62 19.62 2.17
N TYR A 388 12.45 20.14 2.56
CA TYR A 388 11.42 20.65 1.65
C TYR A 388 11.57 22.16 1.37
N SER A 389 12.78 22.57 0.99
CA SER A 389 13.14 23.98 0.74
C SER A 389 13.40 24.29 -0.74
N LYS A 390 13.51 23.29 -1.60
CA LYS A 390 13.85 23.48 -3.03
C LYS A 390 12.64 23.94 -3.85
N ARG A 391 12.92 24.63 -4.96
CA ARG A 391 11.93 24.98 -5.99
C ARG A 391 12.44 24.53 -7.35
N ILE A 392 11.54 24.09 -8.22
CA ILE A 392 11.82 23.88 -9.64
C ILE A 392 11.38 25.17 -10.33
N ASN A 393 12.31 25.82 -11.04
CA ASN A 393 12.01 27.01 -11.84
C ASN A 393 11.28 26.63 -13.12
#